data_AF-X8C7R1-F1
#
_entry.id   AF-X8C7R1-F1
#
_cell.length_a   1.000
_cell.length_b   1.000
_cell.length_c   1.000
_cell.angle_alpha   90.00
_cell.angle_beta   90.00
_cell.angle_gamma   90.00
#
_symmetry.space_group_name_H-M   'P 1'
#
loop_
_entity.id
_entity.type
_entity.pdbx_description
1 polymer ?
#
loop_
_entity_poly.entity_id
_entity_poly.type
_entity_poly.pdbx_seq_one_letter_code
_entity_poly.pdbx_strand_id
1 'polypeptide(L)'
;MLIIIGAGQTQGYRRTALHPLGSLDDHAYVLADAGISSLIIDPTPMFVERALGLLERVDSLKQILTIGPVPDALKHVAVDLSAEAEKYQPQPLVAVDLPPDHIIGLTYTGGTTGKPKGVIGTAQCISTMTMIQLAEWEWPEQPRFLMITPLSHAGAAYFLPTLVKGGQMYVLPRFDPAEVLKTIEEKRITATFVVPSMLYALMDHPDSHTRDLSSLETVYYGLRRSTRCGWPRRSAGSGRSSPRTTGSPRPRWRSPTSGRRTTTKSG
;
A
#
# COMPACT_ATOMS: atom_id res chain seq x y z
N MET A 1 -2.96 -1.74 12.90
CA MET A 1 -2.12 -1.08 11.87
C MET A 1 -2.84 0.00 11.04
N LEU A 2 -3.98 -0.26 10.39
CA LEU A 2 -4.63 0.75 9.53
C LEU A 2 -5.04 2.04 10.27
N ILE A 3 -5.56 1.92 11.49
CA ILE A 3 -5.91 3.06 12.35
C ILE A 3 -4.70 3.96 12.59
N ILE A 4 -3.51 3.36 12.80
CA ILE A 4 -2.25 4.09 13.01
C ILE A 4 -1.84 4.85 11.74
N ILE A 5 -2.02 4.23 10.56
CA ILE A 5 -1.74 4.89 9.27
C ILE A 5 -2.66 6.09 9.10
N GLY A 6 -3.97 5.93 9.34
CA GLY A 6 -4.95 7.02 9.27
C GLY A 6 -4.67 8.15 10.27
N ALA A 7 -4.34 7.81 11.52
CA ALA A 7 -3.95 8.79 12.53
C ALA A 7 -2.69 9.56 12.12
N GLY A 8 -1.65 8.88 11.61
CA GLY A 8 -0.44 9.53 11.12
C GLY A 8 -0.68 10.45 9.92
N GLN A 9 -1.55 10.05 8.98
CA GLN A 9 -1.89 10.84 7.80
C GLN A 9 -2.77 12.04 8.11
N THR A 10 -3.60 11.98 9.16
CA THR A 10 -4.49 13.07 9.54
C THR A 10 -3.87 14.03 10.55
N GLN A 11 -3.01 13.54 11.45
CA GLN A 11 -2.40 14.33 12.52
C GLN A 11 -0.92 14.66 12.27
N GLY A 12 -0.32 14.10 11.21
CA GLY A 12 1.05 14.44 10.79
C GLY A 12 2.16 13.77 11.58
N TYR A 13 1.89 12.69 12.31
CA TYR A 13 2.96 11.93 12.99
C TYR A 13 3.87 11.24 11.98
N ARG A 14 5.18 11.36 12.18
CA ARG A 14 6.20 10.67 11.38
C ARG A 14 6.24 9.21 11.76
N ARG A 15 6.05 8.30 10.79
CA ARG A 15 6.07 6.86 11.04
C ARG A 15 7.11 6.14 10.19
N THR A 16 7.64 5.04 10.72
CA THR A 16 8.36 4.03 9.95
C THR A 16 7.72 2.68 10.25
N ALA A 17 7.50 1.87 9.21
CA ALA A 17 6.99 0.51 9.39
C ALA A 17 8.17 -0.45 9.50
N LEU A 18 8.16 -1.29 10.53
CA LEU A 18 9.12 -2.38 10.67
C LEU A 18 8.56 -3.65 10.03
N HIS A 19 9.40 -4.36 9.27
CA HIS A 19 9.01 -5.67 8.76
C HIS A 19 8.94 -6.66 9.93
N PRO A 20 7.81 -7.37 10.15
CA PRO A 20 7.64 -8.23 11.33
C PRO A 20 8.72 -9.31 11.48
N LEU A 21 9.23 -9.84 10.36
CA LEU A 21 10.28 -10.87 10.33
C LEU A 21 11.71 -10.29 10.28
N GLY A 22 11.87 -8.98 10.47
CA GLY A 22 13.20 -8.37 10.55
C GLY A 22 13.97 -8.79 11.80
N SER A 23 15.31 -8.76 11.72
CA SER A 23 16.16 -9.05 12.87
C SER A 23 16.10 -7.94 13.92
N LEU A 24 16.52 -8.25 15.15
CA LEU A 24 16.63 -7.23 16.21
C LEU A 24 17.57 -6.10 15.80
N ASP A 25 18.69 -6.44 15.16
CA ASP A 25 19.71 -5.48 14.74
C ASP A 25 19.18 -4.56 13.64
N ASP A 26 18.43 -5.10 12.68
CA ASP A 26 17.80 -4.30 11.63
C ASP A 26 16.77 -3.34 12.21
N HIS A 27 15.93 -3.82 13.12
CA HIS A 27 14.95 -2.99 13.80
C HIS A 27 15.62 -1.90 14.64
N ALA A 28 16.65 -2.24 15.42
CA ALA A 28 17.39 -1.28 16.24
C ALA A 28 18.04 -0.21 15.37
N TYR A 29 18.66 -0.59 14.25
CA TYR A 29 19.24 0.34 13.30
C TYR A 29 18.19 1.30 12.73
N VAL A 30 17.04 0.78 12.27
CA VAL A 30 15.95 1.59 11.71
C VAL A 30 15.41 2.57 12.74
N LEU A 31 15.19 2.12 13.98
CA LEU A 31 14.65 2.99 15.04
C LEU A 31 15.64 4.10 15.42
N ALA A 32 16.93 3.78 15.54
CA ALA A 32 17.96 4.76 15.87
C ALA A 32 18.19 5.77 14.74
N ASP A 33 18.29 5.30 13.48
CA ASP A 33 18.53 6.14 12.30
C ASP A 33 17.36 7.10 12.03
N ALA A 34 16.12 6.63 12.21
CA ALA A 34 14.93 7.48 12.10
C ALA A 34 14.63 8.32 13.35
N GLY A 35 15.38 8.15 14.45
CA GLY A 35 15.16 8.85 15.72
C GLY A 35 13.79 8.57 16.34
N ILE A 36 13.32 7.32 16.25
CA ILE A 36 11.98 6.93 16.73
C ILE A 36 11.94 6.96 18.26
N SER A 37 10.91 7.62 18.79
CA SER A 37 10.67 7.73 20.23
C SER A 37 9.64 6.76 20.78
N SER A 38 8.78 6.22 19.92
CA SER A 38 7.59 5.45 20.30
C SER A 38 7.45 4.25 19.38
N LEU A 39 7.29 3.06 19.94
CA LEU A 39 7.07 1.83 19.17
C LEU A 39 5.66 1.29 19.44
N ILE A 40 4.88 1.06 18.39
CA ILE A 40 3.55 0.45 18.50
C ILE A 40 3.64 -1.04 18.16
N ILE A 41 3.13 -1.91 19.04
CA ILE A 41 3.16 -3.36 18.87
C ILE A 41 1.78 -3.99 19.14
N ASP A 42 1.53 -5.16 18.55
CA ASP A 42 0.50 -6.06 19.05
C ASP A 42 1.06 -6.83 20.27
N PRO A 43 0.29 -7.05 21.35
CA PRO A 43 0.77 -7.65 22.59
C PRO A 43 0.94 -9.19 22.49
N THR A 44 1.69 -9.66 21.49
CA THR A 44 2.05 -11.07 21.32
C THR A 44 3.42 -11.36 21.94
N PRO A 45 3.69 -12.58 22.44
CA PRO A 45 4.97 -12.90 23.08
C PRO A 45 6.21 -12.53 22.24
N MET A 46 6.15 -12.81 20.93
CA MET A 46 7.23 -12.49 19.99
C MET A 46 7.52 -10.98 19.90
N PHE A 47 6.48 -10.15 19.82
CA PHE A 47 6.66 -8.69 19.74
C PHE A 47 7.03 -8.06 21.09
N VAL A 48 6.60 -8.67 22.20
CA VAL A 48 7.01 -8.26 23.54
C VAL A 48 8.50 -8.49 23.76
N GLU A 49 9.00 -9.68 23.43
CA GLU A 49 10.43 -9.99 23.48
C GLU A 49 11.23 -9.05 22.58
N ARG A 50 10.74 -8.79 21.36
CA ARG A 50 11.36 -7.83 20.43
C ARG A 50 11.39 -6.42 21.02
N ALA A 51 10.31 -5.95 21.63
CA ALA A 51 10.23 -4.60 22.22
C ALA A 51 11.19 -4.43 23.39
N LEU A 52 11.31 -5.43 24.27
CA LEU A 52 12.29 -5.43 25.36
C LEU A 52 13.72 -5.30 24.83
N GLY A 53 14.08 -6.14 23.86
CA GLY A 53 15.42 -6.08 23.25
C GLY A 53 15.71 -4.76 22.52
N LEU A 54 14.68 -4.06 22.04
CA LEU A 54 14.84 -2.74 21.40
C LEU A 54 14.99 -1.62 22.43
N LEU A 55 14.26 -1.67 23.55
CA LEU A 55 14.40 -0.71 24.64
C LEU A 55 15.81 -0.70 25.24
N GLU A 56 16.47 -1.86 25.30
CA GLU A 56 17.85 -1.97 25.79
C GLU A 56 18.90 -1.42 24.81
N ARG A 57 18.58 -1.35 23.51
CA ARG A 57 19.55 -1.05 22.45
C ARG A 57 19.38 0.32 21.80
N VAL A 58 18.22 0.94 21.97
CA VAL A 58 17.85 2.18 21.26
C VAL A 58 17.50 3.26 22.28
N ASP A 59 18.47 4.12 22.58
CA ASP A 59 18.31 5.23 23.54
C ASP A 59 17.19 6.21 23.16
N SER A 60 16.87 6.34 21.88
CA SER A 60 15.80 7.22 21.43
C SER A 60 14.42 6.69 21.78
N LEU A 61 14.25 5.38 21.96
CA LEU A 61 12.97 4.71 22.19
C LEU A 61 12.56 4.86 23.66
N LYS A 62 11.55 5.70 23.91
CA LYS A 62 11.13 6.09 25.27
C LYS A 62 9.84 5.43 25.73
N GLN A 63 9.00 4.99 24.79
CA GLN A 63 7.70 4.42 25.12
C GLN A 63 7.31 3.32 24.16
N ILE A 64 6.54 2.37 24.68
CA ILE A 64 5.85 1.34 23.91
C ILE A 64 4.36 1.64 23.94
N LEU A 65 3.67 1.36 22.85
CA LEU A 65 2.23 1.50 22.73
C LEU A 65 1.68 0.15 22.27
N THR A 66 0.73 -0.42 23.02
CA THR A 66 0.11 -1.71 22.65
C THR A 66 -1.27 -1.47 22.07
N ILE A 67 -1.68 -2.33 21.13
CA ILE A 67 -3.07 -2.42 20.69
C ILE A 67 -3.74 -3.56 21.47
N GLY A 68 -4.28 -3.24 22.65
CA GLY A 68 -4.78 -4.21 23.62
C GLY A 68 -3.92 -4.30 24.88
N PRO A 69 -4.28 -5.20 25.81
CA PRO A 69 -3.77 -5.18 27.19
C PRO A 69 -2.26 -5.18 27.27
N VAL A 70 -1.71 -4.32 28.13
CA VAL A 70 -0.27 -4.24 28.36
C VAL A 70 0.23 -5.52 29.03
N PRO A 71 1.23 -6.21 28.45
CA PRO A 71 1.86 -7.37 29.08
C PRO A 71 2.65 -6.97 30.33
N ASP A 72 2.68 -7.84 31.34
CA ASP A 72 3.34 -7.55 32.64
C ASP A 72 4.80 -7.11 32.50
N ALA A 73 5.52 -7.68 31.53
CA ALA A 73 6.92 -7.35 31.25
C ALA A 73 7.12 -5.89 30.80
N LEU A 74 6.08 -5.24 30.27
CA LEU A 74 6.13 -3.87 29.73
C LEU A 74 5.31 -2.87 30.56
N LYS A 75 4.75 -3.27 31.70
CA LYS A 75 3.80 -2.45 32.50
C LYS A 75 4.29 -1.06 32.88
N HIS A 76 5.60 -0.85 32.95
CA HIS A 76 6.22 0.43 33.35
C HIS A 76 6.55 1.35 32.18
N VAL A 77 6.50 0.85 30.95
CA VAL A 77 6.95 1.56 29.74
C VAL A 77 5.93 1.54 28.60
N ALA A 78 4.87 0.74 28.73
CA ALA A 78 3.83 0.58 27.73
C ALA A 78 2.49 1.18 28.15
N VAL A 79 1.75 1.69 27.15
CA VAL A 79 0.37 2.16 27.30
C VAL A 79 -0.53 1.38 26.33
N ASP A 80 -1.67 0.89 26.83
CA ASP A 80 -2.71 0.30 25.99
C ASP A 80 -3.49 1.42 25.27
N LEU A 81 -3.28 1.54 23.96
CA LEU A 81 -3.96 2.54 23.14
C LEU A 81 -5.47 2.33 23.08
N SER A 82 -5.95 1.10 23.16
CA SER A 82 -7.39 0.79 23.10
C SER A 82 -8.07 1.28 24.37
N ALA A 83 -7.52 0.89 25.54
CA ALA A 83 -8.04 1.35 26.82
C ALA A 83 -7.87 2.86 27.03
N GLU A 84 -6.80 3.45 26.50
CA GLU A 84 -6.60 4.90 26.54
C GLU A 84 -7.63 5.63 25.67
N ALA A 85 -7.92 5.12 24.47
CA ALA A 85 -8.91 5.71 23.57
C ALA A 85 -10.34 5.71 24.16
N GLU A 86 -10.70 4.68 24.94
CA GLU A 86 -12.02 4.58 25.59
C GLU A 86 -12.29 5.70 26.62
N LYS A 87 -11.25 6.38 27.10
CA LYS A 87 -11.39 7.52 28.02
C LYS A 87 -11.89 8.79 27.33
N TYR A 88 -11.84 8.83 26.00
CA TYR A 88 -12.21 10.00 25.21
C TYR A 88 -13.58 9.80 24.54
N GLN A 89 -14.36 10.87 24.48
CA GLN A 89 -15.60 10.85 23.70
C GLN A 89 -15.26 10.95 22.20
N PRO A 90 -15.92 10.16 21.32
CA PRO A 90 -15.72 10.27 19.88
C PRO A 90 -16.02 11.69 19.38
N GLN A 91 -15.10 12.25 18.60
CA GLN A 91 -15.24 13.55 17.97
C GLN A 91 -15.15 13.41 16.45
N PRO A 92 -15.70 14.37 15.67
CA PRO A 92 -15.46 14.44 14.24
C PRO A 92 -13.95 14.45 13.95
N LEU A 93 -13.52 13.62 12.99
CA LEU A 93 -12.13 13.58 12.57
C LEU A 93 -11.78 14.86 11.80
N VAL A 94 -10.92 15.70 12.40
CA VAL A 94 -10.38 16.90 11.75
C VAL A 94 -8.92 16.64 11.41
N ALA A 95 -8.61 16.68 10.11
CA ALA A 95 -7.24 16.56 9.64
C ALA A 95 -6.49 17.89 9.82
N VAL A 96 -5.24 17.81 10.23
CA VAL A 96 -4.32 18.94 10.30
C VAL A 96 -3.90 19.34 8.89
N ASP A 97 -3.81 20.65 8.63
CA ASP A 97 -3.22 21.15 7.39
C ASP A 97 -1.69 21.04 7.46
N LEU A 98 -1.13 20.11 6.68
CA LEU A 98 0.30 19.80 6.68
C LEU A 98 0.96 20.44 5.46
N PRO A 99 2.12 21.09 5.61
CA PRO A 99 2.81 21.66 4.47
C PRO A 99 3.26 20.53 3.50
N PRO A 100 3.39 20.82 2.19
CA PRO A 100 3.70 19.80 1.17
C PRO A 100 4.97 18.98 1.44
N ASP A 101 5.98 19.61 2.04
CA ASP A 101 7.27 19.03 2.41
C ASP A 101 7.27 18.35 3.79
N HIS A 102 6.14 18.37 4.51
CA HIS A 102 6.01 17.67 5.79
C HIS A 102 6.27 16.18 5.63
N ILE A 103 7.20 15.64 6.41
CA ILE A 103 7.53 14.22 6.38
C ILE A 103 6.42 13.44 7.08
N ILE A 104 5.78 12.52 6.36
CA ILE A 104 4.75 11.62 6.90
C ILE A 104 5.36 10.29 7.32
N GLY A 105 6.42 9.85 6.64
CA GLY A 105 7.10 8.64 7.06
C GLY A 105 8.39 8.33 6.33
N LEU A 106 9.07 7.33 6.86
CA LEU A 106 10.29 6.77 6.31
C LEU A 106 10.03 5.31 5.95
N THR A 107 10.47 4.91 4.76
CA THR A 107 10.43 3.51 4.32
C THR A 107 11.85 3.02 4.12
N TYR A 108 12.28 2.07 4.93
CA TYR A 108 13.62 1.51 4.80
C TYR A 108 13.66 0.45 3.72
N THR A 109 14.62 0.59 2.81
CA THR A 109 14.84 -0.37 1.71
C THR A 109 16.21 -1.01 1.84
N GLY A 110 16.27 -2.34 1.70
CA GLY A 110 17.52 -3.09 1.63
C GLY A 110 18.16 -2.91 0.26
N GLY A 111 19.29 -2.21 0.21
CA GLY A 111 20.16 -2.17 -0.97
C GLY A 111 21.10 -3.38 -0.96
N THR A 112 21.55 -3.84 -2.13
CA THR A 112 22.42 -5.01 -2.30
C THR A 112 23.85 -4.84 -1.76
N THR A 113 24.19 -3.70 -1.15
CA THR A 113 25.58 -3.30 -0.85
C THR A 113 25.80 -2.63 0.51
N GLY A 114 24.81 -2.59 1.43
CA GLY A 114 25.04 -1.98 2.74
C GLY A 114 23.81 -1.83 3.64
N LYS A 115 23.94 -1.00 4.69
CA LYS A 115 22.88 -0.68 5.64
C LYS A 115 21.62 -0.16 4.92
N PRO A 116 20.40 -0.54 5.36
CA PRO A 116 19.16 -0.06 4.76
C PRO A 116 19.08 1.46 4.71
N LYS A 117 18.54 2.03 3.63
CA LYS A 117 18.37 3.49 3.51
C LYS A 117 16.92 3.88 3.76
N GLY A 118 16.71 4.90 4.59
CA GLY A 118 15.38 5.48 4.85
C GLY A 118 14.93 6.38 3.70
N VAL A 119 13.96 5.94 2.91
CA VAL A 119 13.31 6.75 1.88
C VAL A 119 12.27 7.65 2.54
N ILE A 120 12.45 8.96 2.41
CA ILE A 120 11.54 9.97 2.97
C ILE A 120 10.30 10.07 2.08
N GLY A 121 9.13 9.90 2.70
CA GLY A 121 7.82 10.19 2.10
C GLY A 121 7.21 11.44 2.71
N THR A 122 7.00 12.47 1.88
CA THR A 122 6.34 13.72 2.27
C THR A 122 4.82 13.63 2.08
N ALA A 123 4.08 14.58 2.68
CA ALA A 123 2.65 14.74 2.48
C ALA A 123 2.29 14.88 1.00
N GLN A 124 3.04 15.70 0.26
CA GLN A 124 2.87 15.86 -1.18
C GLN A 124 3.11 14.54 -1.94
N CYS A 125 4.16 13.80 -1.60
CA CYS A 125 4.48 12.53 -2.26
C CYS A 125 3.31 11.54 -2.16
N ILE A 126 2.74 11.39 -0.96
CA ILE A 126 1.61 10.49 -0.71
C ILE A 126 0.36 10.96 -1.45
N SER A 127 0.01 12.25 -1.35
CA SER A 127 -1.17 12.81 -2.05
C SER A 127 -1.03 12.69 -3.56
N THR A 128 0.14 12.99 -4.13
CA THR A 128 0.40 12.84 -5.57
C THR A 128 0.32 11.38 -6.01
N MET A 129 0.88 10.44 -5.24
CA MET A 129 0.77 9.00 -5.53
C MET A 129 -0.70 8.55 -5.54
N THR A 130 -1.49 8.96 -4.54
CA THR A 130 -2.92 8.65 -4.47
C THR A 130 -3.70 9.25 -5.63
N MET A 131 -3.42 10.51 -6.01
CA MET A 131 -4.05 11.13 -7.17
C MET A 131 -3.73 10.40 -8.49
N ILE A 132 -2.47 10.00 -8.69
CA ILE A 132 -2.06 9.23 -9.87
C ILE A 132 -2.80 7.88 -9.89
N GLN A 133 -2.86 7.16 -8.78
CA GLN A 133 -3.60 5.89 -8.71
C GLN A 133 -5.09 6.06 -9.01
N LEU A 134 -5.72 7.11 -8.50
CA LEU A 134 -7.15 7.37 -8.73
C LEU A 134 -7.44 7.82 -10.17
N ALA A 135 -6.47 8.40 -10.87
CA ALA A 135 -6.60 8.86 -12.25
C ALA A 135 -6.29 7.76 -13.28
N GLU A 136 -5.27 6.93 -13.02
CA GLU A 136 -4.71 5.99 -14.00
C GLU A 136 -5.20 4.55 -13.82
N TRP A 137 -5.69 4.18 -12.63
CA TRP A 137 -6.13 2.82 -12.36
C TRP A 137 -7.66 2.71 -12.36
N GLU A 138 -8.16 1.55 -12.80
CA GLU A 138 -9.58 1.23 -12.76
C GLU A 138 -10.00 0.89 -11.33
N TRP A 139 -10.69 1.82 -10.67
CA TRP A 139 -11.25 1.62 -9.35
C TRP A 139 -12.76 1.39 -9.41
N PRO A 140 -13.28 0.34 -8.75
CA PRO A 140 -14.71 0.19 -8.51
C PRO A 140 -15.31 1.42 -7.82
N GLU A 141 -16.60 1.65 -8.03
CA GLU A 141 -17.36 2.62 -7.24
C GLU A 141 -17.52 2.10 -5.81
N GLN A 142 -17.17 2.92 -4.79
CA GLN A 142 -17.17 2.52 -3.38
C GLN A 142 -16.50 1.13 -3.13
N PRO A 143 -15.19 1.01 -3.39
CA PRO A 143 -14.51 -0.27 -3.47
C PRO A 143 -14.56 -1.03 -2.14
N ARG A 144 -14.92 -2.31 -2.21
CA ARG A 144 -14.81 -3.28 -1.11
C ARG A 144 -13.50 -4.02 -1.31
N PHE A 145 -12.43 -3.45 -0.75
CA PHE A 145 -11.06 -3.87 -1.02
C PHE A 145 -10.61 -4.97 -0.06
N LEU A 146 -10.20 -6.13 -0.58
CA LEU A 146 -9.61 -7.22 0.21
C LEU A 146 -8.10 -7.06 0.27
N MET A 147 -7.57 -6.95 1.49
CA MET A 147 -6.15 -6.87 1.79
C MET A 147 -5.65 -8.18 2.38
N ILE A 148 -4.80 -8.87 1.62
CA ILE A 148 -4.17 -10.14 2.00
C ILE A 148 -2.64 -10.10 1.94
N THR A 149 -2.08 -8.93 1.61
CA THR A 149 -0.64 -8.69 1.57
C THR A 149 -0.20 -7.84 2.77
N PRO A 150 1.08 -7.92 3.19
CA PRO A 150 1.56 -7.16 4.34
C PRO A 150 1.32 -5.65 4.19
N LEU A 151 0.62 -5.08 5.17
CA LEU A 151 0.36 -3.64 5.27
C LEU A 151 1.63 -2.80 5.49
N SER A 152 2.75 -3.42 5.90
CA SER A 152 4.04 -2.76 6.05
C SER A 152 4.66 -2.27 4.74
N HIS A 153 4.18 -2.78 3.60
CA HIS A 153 4.65 -2.40 2.28
C HIS A 153 3.47 -2.08 1.33
N ALA A 154 3.24 -2.91 0.30
CA ALA A 154 2.30 -2.63 -0.79
C ALA A 154 0.85 -2.41 -0.32
N GLY A 155 0.46 -3.04 0.79
CA GLY A 155 -0.91 -2.95 1.29
C GLY A 155 -1.31 -1.54 1.75
N ALA A 156 -0.38 -0.75 2.28
CA ALA A 156 -0.68 0.62 2.71
C ALA A 156 -1.03 1.55 1.53
N ALA A 157 -0.60 1.24 0.31
CA ALA A 157 -0.83 2.10 -0.85
C ALA A 157 -2.32 2.19 -1.24
N TYR A 158 -3.08 1.11 -1.02
CA TYR A 158 -4.51 1.03 -1.36
C TYR A 158 -5.43 1.62 -0.27
N PHE A 159 -4.88 1.96 0.90
CA PHE A 159 -5.64 2.49 2.03
C PHE A 159 -6.34 3.82 1.70
N LEU A 160 -5.57 4.84 1.28
CA LEU A 160 -6.11 6.16 0.99
C LEU A 160 -7.07 6.17 -0.21
N PRO A 161 -6.74 5.59 -1.39
CA PRO A 161 -7.67 5.55 -2.52
C PRO A 161 -9.01 4.90 -2.17
N THR A 162 -9.00 3.81 -1.39
CA THR A 162 -10.23 3.13 -0.95
C THR A 162 -11.10 4.05 -0.11
N LEU A 163 -10.51 4.78 0.85
CA LEU A 163 -11.25 5.72 1.68
C LEU A 163 -11.75 6.95 0.90
N VAL A 164 -10.95 7.51 -0.01
CA VAL A 164 -11.35 8.66 -0.84
C VAL A 164 -12.56 8.31 -1.72
N LYS A 165 -12.66 7.06 -2.19
CA LYS A 165 -13.81 6.55 -2.94
C LYS A 165 -15.02 6.18 -2.06
N GLY A 166 -14.95 6.37 -0.74
CA GLY A 166 -16.02 5.98 0.20
C GLY A 166 -16.14 4.46 0.39
N GLY A 167 -15.09 3.72 0.07
CA GLY A 167 -15.05 2.25 0.13
C GLY A 167 -14.73 1.70 1.52
N GLN A 168 -14.54 0.38 1.57
CA GLN A 168 -14.28 -0.40 2.78
C GLN A 168 -13.08 -1.32 2.57
N MET A 169 -12.28 -1.54 3.62
CA MET A 169 -11.17 -2.50 3.58
C MET A 169 -11.46 -3.70 4.48
N TYR A 170 -11.27 -4.89 3.91
CA TYR A 170 -11.31 -6.17 4.59
C TYR A 170 -9.87 -6.68 4.71
N VAL A 171 -9.38 -6.90 5.92
CA VAL A 171 -7.98 -7.33 6.14
C VAL A 171 -8.00 -8.77 6.64
N LEU A 172 -7.33 -9.67 5.92
CA LEU A 172 -7.09 -11.03 6.39
C LEU A 172 -5.69 -11.11 7.04
N PRO A 173 -5.53 -11.82 8.16
CA PRO A 173 -4.26 -11.88 8.89
C PRO A 173 -3.18 -12.65 8.13
N ARG A 174 -3.58 -13.58 7.26
CA ARG A 174 -2.69 -14.39 6.42
C ARG A 174 -3.36 -14.70 5.10
N PHE A 175 -2.56 -15.09 4.12
CA PHE A 175 -3.08 -15.64 2.87
C PHE A 175 -3.48 -17.10 3.06
N ASP A 176 -4.72 -17.40 2.67
CA ASP A 176 -5.29 -18.73 2.62
C ASP A 176 -6.30 -18.75 1.45
N PRO A 177 -6.06 -19.51 0.36
CA PRO A 177 -6.90 -19.45 -0.83
C PRO A 177 -8.38 -19.70 -0.54
N ALA A 178 -8.69 -20.67 0.33
CA ALA A 178 -10.07 -20.99 0.68
C ALA A 178 -10.74 -19.83 1.45
N GLU A 179 -10.05 -19.25 2.42
CA GLU A 179 -10.54 -18.10 3.19
C GLU A 179 -10.71 -16.86 2.30
N VAL A 180 -9.80 -16.63 1.36
CA VAL A 180 -9.87 -15.51 0.41
C VAL A 180 -11.10 -15.65 -0.49
N LEU A 181 -11.28 -16.81 -1.13
CA LEU A 181 -12.41 -17.06 -2.02
C LEU A 181 -13.74 -16.99 -1.26
N LYS A 182 -13.81 -17.55 -0.04
CA LYS A 182 -14.95 -17.40 0.87
C LYS A 182 -15.25 -15.94 1.19
N THR A 183 -14.22 -15.16 1.50
CA THR A 183 -14.37 -13.74 1.84
C THR A 183 -14.85 -12.94 0.64
N ILE A 184 -14.38 -13.25 -0.57
CA ILE A 184 -14.83 -12.61 -1.81
C ILE A 184 -16.33 -12.78 -1.97
N GLU A 185 -16.83 -14.01 -1.84
CA GLU A 185 -18.25 -14.35 -1.94
C GLU A 185 -19.08 -13.69 -0.81
N GLU A 186 -18.74 -13.95 0.45
CA GLU A 186 -19.54 -13.51 1.60
C GLU A 186 -19.55 -12.00 1.78
N LYS A 187 -18.43 -11.34 1.49
CA LYS A 187 -18.29 -9.89 1.65
C LYS A 187 -18.45 -9.14 0.33
N ARG A 188 -18.77 -9.82 -0.77
CA ARG A 188 -18.92 -9.23 -2.12
C ARG A 188 -17.76 -8.29 -2.44
N ILE A 189 -16.54 -8.79 -2.31
CA ILE A 189 -15.31 -8.01 -2.55
C ILE A 189 -15.28 -7.57 -4.02
N THR A 190 -14.93 -6.30 -4.26
CA THR A 190 -14.88 -5.72 -5.61
C THR A 190 -13.47 -5.50 -6.12
N ALA A 191 -12.49 -5.34 -5.22
CA ALA A 191 -11.09 -5.20 -5.59
C ALA A 191 -10.15 -5.91 -4.62
N THR A 192 -9.01 -6.38 -5.13
CA THR A 192 -7.93 -6.96 -4.30
C THR A 192 -6.57 -6.76 -4.93
N PHE A 193 -5.51 -6.83 -4.12
CA PHE A 193 -4.13 -6.89 -4.61
C PHE A 193 -3.49 -8.22 -4.25
N VAL A 194 -2.91 -8.90 -5.25
CA VAL A 194 -2.26 -10.19 -5.11
C VAL A 194 -0.89 -10.23 -5.79
N VAL A 195 0.04 -11.01 -5.27
CA VAL A 195 1.28 -11.35 -6.01
C VAL A 195 1.02 -12.52 -6.95
N PRO A 196 1.83 -12.73 -8.02
CA PRO A 196 1.57 -13.79 -9.00
C PRO A 196 1.38 -15.18 -8.39
N SER A 197 2.16 -15.56 -7.38
CA SER A 197 2.00 -16.87 -6.71
C SER A 197 0.67 -17.03 -5.99
N MET A 198 0.14 -15.96 -5.39
CA MET A 198 -1.19 -15.98 -4.77
C MET A 198 -2.28 -16.09 -5.83
N LEU A 199 -2.13 -15.39 -6.96
CA LEU A 199 -3.08 -15.49 -8.07
C LEU A 199 -3.17 -16.92 -8.60
N TYR A 200 -2.03 -17.59 -8.84
CA TYR A 200 -2.03 -19.00 -9.24
C TYR A 200 -2.70 -19.90 -8.20
N ALA A 201 -2.35 -19.74 -6.91
CA ALA A 201 -2.96 -20.53 -5.85
C ALA A 201 -4.48 -20.34 -5.74
N LEU A 202 -4.99 -19.13 -6.03
CA LEU A 202 -6.43 -18.86 -6.07
C LEU A 202 -7.10 -19.52 -7.27
N MET A 203 -6.48 -19.47 -8.46
CA MET A 203 -7.03 -20.08 -9.66
C MET A 203 -7.04 -21.62 -9.56
N ASP A 204 -5.98 -22.21 -9.01
CA ASP A 204 -5.81 -23.67 -8.88
C ASP A 204 -6.65 -24.28 -7.74
N HIS A 205 -7.22 -23.45 -6.86
CA HIS A 205 -8.02 -23.94 -5.74
C HIS A 205 -9.39 -24.47 -6.22
N PRO A 206 -9.85 -25.65 -5.77
CA PRO A 206 -11.13 -26.22 -6.22
C PRO A 206 -12.34 -25.28 -6.06
N ASP A 207 -12.37 -24.50 -4.97
CA ASP A 207 -13.44 -23.54 -4.71
C ASP A 207 -13.54 -22.39 -5.73
N SER A 208 -12.51 -22.15 -6.55
CA SER A 208 -12.51 -21.07 -7.55
C SER A 208 -13.59 -21.28 -8.62
N HIS A 209 -14.02 -22.53 -8.80
CA HIS A 209 -15.07 -22.92 -9.74
C HIS A 209 -16.45 -23.11 -9.10
N THR A 210 -16.54 -23.11 -7.77
CA THR A 210 -17.79 -23.40 -7.05
C THR A 210 -18.38 -22.19 -6.33
N ARG A 211 -17.56 -21.20 -5.97
CA ARG A 211 -18.00 -19.97 -5.28
C ARG A 211 -18.43 -18.88 -6.24
N ASP A 212 -19.34 -18.01 -5.78
CA ASP A 212 -19.70 -16.79 -6.52
C ASP A 212 -18.61 -15.73 -6.37
N LEU A 213 -17.81 -15.54 -7.42
CA LEU A 213 -16.77 -14.49 -7.50
C LEU A 213 -17.21 -13.30 -8.38
N SER A 214 -18.49 -13.22 -8.77
CA SER A 214 -19.01 -12.21 -9.72
C SER A 214 -18.93 -10.77 -9.22
N SER A 215 -18.75 -10.57 -7.91
CA SER A 215 -18.55 -9.22 -7.35
C SER A 215 -17.17 -8.65 -7.64
N LEU A 216 -16.19 -9.49 -7.99
CA LEU A 216 -14.81 -9.07 -8.16
C LEU A 216 -14.62 -8.39 -9.51
N GLU A 217 -14.49 -7.07 -9.48
CA GLU A 217 -14.34 -6.23 -10.68
C GLU A 217 -12.87 -6.03 -11.06
N THR A 218 -11.99 -5.87 -10.07
CA THR A 218 -10.58 -5.53 -10.32
C THR A 218 -9.62 -6.35 -9.48
N VAL A 219 -8.64 -6.97 -10.15
CA VAL A 219 -7.51 -7.65 -9.49
C VAL A 219 -6.21 -6.94 -9.85
N TYR A 220 -5.66 -6.23 -8.88
CA TYR A 220 -4.33 -5.65 -8.99
C TYR A 220 -3.30 -6.74 -8.75
N TYR A 221 -2.30 -6.85 -9.63
CA TYR A 221 -1.20 -7.79 -9.43
C TYR A 221 0.13 -7.17 -9.79
N GLY A 222 1.16 -7.50 -9.01
CA GLY A 222 2.49 -6.95 -9.19
C GLY A 222 3.45 -7.47 -8.13
N LEU A 223 4.74 -7.17 -8.31
CA LEU A 223 5.88 -7.61 -7.51
C LEU A 223 6.41 -9.01 -7.89
N ARG A 224 7.70 -9.01 -8.27
CA ARG A 224 8.56 -10.11 -8.75
C ARG A 224 8.47 -10.45 -10.24
N ARG A 225 9.64 -10.53 -10.87
CA ARG A 225 9.85 -11.02 -12.24
C ARG A 225 9.27 -12.43 -12.32
N SER A 226 8.23 -12.62 -13.13
CA SER A 226 7.78 -13.95 -13.52
C SER A 226 8.93 -14.62 -14.28
N THR A 227 9.67 -15.50 -13.62
CA THR A 227 10.50 -16.48 -14.32
C THR A 227 9.55 -17.58 -14.79
N ARG A 228 9.21 -17.53 -16.08
CA ARG A 228 8.28 -18.42 -16.81
C ARG A 228 6.80 -18.23 -16.49
N CYS A 229 6.17 -17.26 -17.15
CA CYS A 229 4.79 -17.44 -17.62
C CYS A 229 4.88 -17.74 -19.12
N GLY A 230 4.62 -18.99 -19.48
CA GLY A 230 4.50 -19.45 -20.87
C GLY A 230 3.21 -18.95 -21.50
N TRP A 231 3.00 -17.63 -21.52
CA TRP A 231 1.98 -17.06 -22.36
C TRP A 231 2.44 -17.29 -23.80
N PRO A 232 1.64 -17.92 -24.69
CA PRO A 232 2.04 -18.10 -26.07
C PRO A 232 2.30 -16.72 -26.64
N ARG A 233 3.56 -16.40 -26.93
CA ARG A 233 3.87 -15.39 -27.92
C ARG A 233 3.10 -15.83 -29.14
N ARG A 234 2.03 -15.12 -29.52
CA ARG A 234 1.58 -15.15 -30.90
C ARG A 234 2.80 -14.77 -31.70
N SER A 235 3.42 -15.78 -32.31
CA SER A 235 4.39 -15.61 -33.35
C SER A 235 3.70 -14.76 -34.40
N ALA A 236 4.11 -13.50 -34.52
CA ALA A 236 3.96 -12.80 -35.77
C ALA A 236 4.77 -13.62 -36.77
N GLY A 237 4.08 -14.54 -37.46
CA GLY A 237 4.64 -15.34 -38.52
C GLY A 237 5.10 -14.42 -39.63
N SER A 238 6.38 -14.07 -39.63
CA SER A 238 7.08 -13.59 -40.80
C SER A 238 7.20 -14.78 -41.76
N GLY A 239 6.28 -14.85 -42.73
CA GLY A 239 6.24 -15.96 -43.67
C GLY A 239 5.12 -15.84 -44.70
N ARG A 240 5.12 -14.77 -45.49
CA ARG A 240 4.58 -14.82 -46.85
C ARG A 240 5.33 -13.83 -47.75
N SER A 241 6.08 -14.43 -48.68
CA SER A 241 6.69 -13.80 -49.84
C SER A 241 5.63 -13.52 -50.91
N SER A 242 5.66 -12.33 -51.50
CA SER A 242 5.31 -12.04 -52.90
C SER A 242 5.73 -10.58 -53.25
N PRO A 243 5.97 -10.23 -54.54
CA PRO A 243 7.10 -9.39 -54.94
C PRO A 243 6.85 -7.87 -54.93
N ARG A 244 7.98 -7.14 -54.87
CA ARG A 244 8.10 -5.70 -55.11
C ARG A 244 7.31 -5.26 -56.35
N THR A 245 6.40 -4.31 -56.16
CA THR A 245 6.01 -3.35 -57.19
C THR A 245 6.13 -1.93 -56.61
N THR A 246 6.70 -1.07 -57.43
CA THR A 246 7.10 0.32 -57.22
C THR A 246 5.89 1.26 -57.19
N GLY A 247 5.88 2.28 -56.29
CA GLY A 247 5.10 3.51 -56.54
C GLY A 247 4.48 4.26 -55.34
N SER A 248 5.25 5.14 -54.68
CA SER A 248 4.85 6.46 -54.14
C SER A 248 3.72 6.56 -53.05
N PRO A 249 3.47 7.74 -52.43
CA PRO A 249 4.07 8.12 -51.13
C PRO A 249 3.08 8.31 -49.96
N ARG A 250 3.62 8.22 -48.74
CA ARG A 250 2.92 8.37 -47.45
C ARG A 250 2.31 9.77 -47.24
N PRO A 251 1.14 9.91 -46.59
CA PRO A 251 0.57 11.20 -46.24
C PRO A 251 1.26 11.83 -45.02
N ARG A 252 1.66 13.11 -45.18
CA ARG A 252 2.21 14.02 -44.16
C ARG A 252 1.07 14.54 -43.28
N TRP A 253 1.15 14.33 -41.97
CA TRP A 253 0.30 15.04 -41.00
C TRP A 253 0.87 16.45 -40.75
N ARG A 254 0.06 17.49 -41.02
CA ARG A 254 0.33 18.89 -40.67
C ARG A 254 -0.35 19.21 -39.34
N SER A 255 0.41 19.80 -38.42
CA SER A 255 -0.08 20.50 -37.22
C SER A 255 -0.61 21.90 -37.58
N PRO A 256 -1.67 22.41 -36.93
CA PRO A 256 -2.05 23.82 -37.03
C PRO A 256 -1.61 24.61 -35.78
N THR A 257 -0.73 25.60 -35.98
CA THR A 257 -0.49 26.69 -35.04
C THR A 257 -1.30 27.94 -35.43
N SER A 258 -1.97 28.49 -34.42
CA SER A 258 -2.33 29.90 -34.16
C SER A 258 -3.03 30.75 -35.23
N GLY A 259 -4.22 31.25 -34.87
CA GLY A 259 -4.84 32.44 -35.46
C GLY A 259 -5.52 33.30 -34.40
N ARG A 260 -4.78 34.27 -33.83
CA ARG A 260 -5.35 35.41 -33.09
C ARG A 260 -6.13 36.29 -34.07
N ARG A 261 -7.39 36.62 -33.74
CA ARG A 261 -8.10 37.78 -34.33
C ARG A 261 -8.51 38.71 -33.19
N THR A 262 -7.88 39.88 -33.20
CA THR A 262 -8.31 41.10 -32.51
C THR A 262 -9.45 41.74 -33.31
N THR A 263 -10.56 42.09 -32.65
CA THR A 263 -11.46 43.14 -33.12
C THR A 263 -11.86 43.99 -31.91
N THR A 264 -11.46 45.26 -31.95
CA THR A 264 -11.93 46.36 -31.10
C THR A 264 -13.02 47.11 -31.86
N LYS A 265 -14.14 47.42 -31.20
CA LYS A 265 -14.68 48.80 -31.00
C LYS A 265 -16.15 48.80 -30.55
N SER A 266 -16.41 49.36 -29.37
CA SER A 266 -17.36 50.47 -29.14
C SER A 266 -17.19 50.96 -27.69
N GLY A 267 -16.97 52.27 -27.52
CA GLY A 267 -16.58 52.94 -26.28
C GLY A 267 -15.31 53.75 -26.47
#